data_AF-A0A101JV71-F1
#
_entry.id   AF-A0A101JV71-F1
#
_cell.length_a   1.000
_cell.length_b   1.000
_cell.length_c   1.000
_cell.angle_alpha   90.00
_cell.angle_beta   90.00
_cell.angle_gamma   90.00
#
_symmetry.space_group_name_H-M   'P 1'
#
loop_
_entity.id
_entity.type
_entity.pdbx_description
1 polymer ?
#
loop_
_entity_poly.entity_id
_entity_poly.type
_entity_poly.pdbx_seq_one_letter_code
_entity_poly.pdbx_strand_id
1 'polypeptide(L)'
;MLGLAITRIRPLTEGSFNEIVELAGGRRAHPDQDRRAARNADYILGDAVIELKILDDEALSKVERQAKLAALFTALDPDRPVHVLDRELLDLTGQRAYDRTMEGPIKGAVKSAKGQLVQSRSEFPESKRSILMLVNNANTALDHDEIVQIVGRRARNDTDDIDGVVVAGAYLHSDGFDTFALWPIDYVPISLDQAFPEFESLRTAFHGYAERAMTAAIINGQSTDMTKGPILDTKFEFEGKTFVKSAPPLGNSSDFYVSGRPRQNSSGIETSPTVGLTFPDLTRDEWSKFREQMPEDASLGARFEEWLAERAEANSQGTPLRPFVPIVVTFDGWISSIKGGAAPRRFKSVSEYANMLYQQAINNVIDGARDLQETKVIPSRYILAVTELIGQDQANDLSHIFLVEERFGSEPRITTLVRNARIFHRHACTLGASYAVKHGVTSLRWEKVITYAWS
;
A
#
# COMPACT_ATOMS: atom_id res chain seq x y z
N MET A 1 -2.49 6.45 22.82
CA MET A 1 -1.17 6.03 22.29
C MET A 1 -0.21 7.17 22.49
N LEU A 2 0.78 7.02 23.39
CA LEU A 2 1.98 7.86 23.34
C LEU A 2 2.58 7.63 21.95
N GLY A 3 2.65 8.69 21.13
CA GLY A 3 3.23 8.58 19.79
C GLY A 3 4.66 8.05 19.93
N LEU A 4 4.92 6.87 19.37
CA LEU A 4 6.28 6.37 19.19
C LEU A 4 7.10 7.50 18.58
N ALA A 5 8.22 7.86 19.21
CA ALA A 5 9.11 8.87 18.67
C ALA A 5 9.54 8.40 17.27
N ILE A 6 9.03 9.05 16.23
CA ILE A 6 9.33 8.68 14.85
C ILE A 6 10.79 9.03 14.61
N THR A 7 11.65 8.02 14.48
CA THR A 7 13.04 8.23 14.06
C THR A 7 13.03 8.92 12.70
N ARG A 8 13.86 9.95 12.55
CA ARG A 8 14.07 10.73 11.34
C ARG A 8 15.56 10.80 11.10
N ILE A 9 15.97 11.08 9.88
CA ILE A 9 17.36 11.33 9.50
C ILE A 9 17.49 12.71 8.85
N ARG A 10 18.71 13.23 8.86
CA ARG A 10 19.02 14.50 8.18
C ARG A 10 18.96 14.27 6.65
N PRO A 11 18.22 15.11 5.90
CA PRO A 11 18.29 15.09 4.44
C PRO A 11 19.70 15.41 3.95
N LEU A 12 20.10 14.83 2.82
CA LEU A 12 21.34 15.20 2.15
C LEU A 12 21.14 16.56 1.46
N THR A 13 22.04 17.50 1.73
CA THR A 13 22.00 18.85 1.17
C THR A 13 23.27 19.13 0.40
N GLU A 14 23.27 20.21 -0.37
CA GLU A 14 24.48 20.72 -1.01
C GLU A 14 25.60 21.02 0.01
N GLY A 15 25.23 21.49 1.21
CA GLY A 15 26.14 21.69 2.33
C GLY A 15 26.77 20.38 2.83
N SER A 16 26.00 19.29 2.88
CA SER A 16 26.52 17.95 3.19
C SER A 16 27.60 17.55 2.18
N PHE A 17 27.37 17.79 0.89
CA PHE A 17 28.34 17.43 -0.16
C PHE A 17 29.56 18.34 -0.20
N ASN A 18 29.46 19.60 0.24
CA ASN A 18 30.64 20.43 0.45
C ASN A 18 31.63 19.75 1.41
N GLU A 19 31.14 19.30 2.57
CA GLU A 19 31.95 18.61 3.57
C GLU A 19 32.49 17.27 3.04
N ILE A 20 31.63 16.46 2.40
CA ILE A 20 32.02 15.15 1.86
C ILE A 20 33.11 15.29 0.80
N VAL A 21 32.96 16.23 -0.14
CA VAL A 21 33.94 16.44 -1.21
C VAL A 21 35.24 16.99 -0.65
N GLU A 22 35.20 17.94 0.30
CA GLU A 22 36.39 18.47 0.96
C GLU A 22 37.17 17.36 1.70
N LEU A 23 36.47 16.48 2.44
CA LEU A 23 37.07 15.32 3.11
C LEU A 23 37.63 14.29 2.14
N ALA A 24 37.09 14.19 0.92
CA ALA A 24 37.65 13.37 -0.15
C ALA A 24 38.91 13.99 -0.80
N GLY A 25 39.29 15.21 -0.41
CA GLY A 25 40.42 15.96 -0.98
C GLY A 25 40.04 16.85 -2.18
N GLY A 26 38.75 17.04 -2.41
CA GLY A 26 38.21 17.90 -3.46
C GLY A 26 37.92 19.32 -3.00
N ARG A 27 37.25 20.09 -3.85
CA ARG A 27 36.85 21.47 -3.57
C ARG A 27 35.64 21.87 -4.40
N ARG A 28 35.01 23.00 -4.06
CA ARG A 28 34.09 23.68 -4.97
C ARG A 28 34.80 24.08 -6.26
N ALA A 29 34.15 23.82 -7.39
CA ALA A 29 34.65 24.26 -8.69
C ALA A 29 34.61 25.80 -8.77
N HIS A 30 33.50 26.39 -8.34
CA HIS A 30 33.27 27.84 -8.40
C HIS A 30 32.73 28.37 -7.07
N PRO A 31 33.59 28.86 -6.16
CA PRO A 31 33.15 29.44 -4.88
C PRO A 31 32.25 30.69 -5.00
N ASP A 32 32.22 31.32 -6.17
CA ASP A 32 31.47 32.54 -6.49
C ASP A 32 30.27 32.29 -7.43
N GLN A 33 29.80 31.04 -7.54
CA GLN A 33 28.74 30.60 -8.45
C GLN A 33 27.47 31.49 -8.43
N ASP A 34 27.07 32.00 -7.27
CA ASP A 34 25.92 32.90 -7.11
C ASP A 34 26.02 34.22 -7.88
N ARG A 35 27.22 34.58 -8.33
CA ARG A 35 27.51 35.83 -9.07
C ARG A 35 27.70 35.58 -10.56
N ARG A 36 27.64 34.34 -11.03
CA ARG A 36 27.91 33.95 -12.42
C ARG A 36 26.61 33.72 -13.19
N ALA A 37 26.61 34.11 -14.46
CA ALA A 37 25.48 33.86 -15.37
C ALA A 37 25.52 32.45 -16.00
N ALA A 38 26.71 31.85 -16.10
CA ALA A 38 26.90 30.51 -16.65
C ALA A 38 26.61 29.44 -15.58
N ARG A 39 25.89 28.39 -15.97
CA ARG A 39 25.63 27.22 -15.10
C ARG A 39 26.78 26.24 -15.27
N ASN A 40 27.46 25.96 -14.17
CA ASN A 40 28.68 25.17 -14.14
C ASN A 40 28.53 23.99 -13.17
N ALA A 41 29.47 23.05 -13.23
CA ALA A 41 29.66 21.98 -12.27
C ALA A 41 29.93 22.51 -10.87
N ASP A 42 29.52 21.76 -9.86
CA ASP A 42 29.60 22.15 -8.46
C ASP A 42 30.99 21.92 -7.87
N TYR A 43 31.65 20.81 -8.24
CA TYR A 43 32.87 20.35 -7.57
C TYR A 43 33.98 19.91 -8.51
N ILE A 44 35.21 19.90 -7.98
CA ILE A 44 36.39 19.27 -8.56
C ILE A 44 36.97 18.30 -7.55
N LEU A 45 37.28 17.08 -8.00
CA LEU A 45 37.96 16.06 -7.20
C LEU A 45 38.97 15.32 -8.10
N GLY A 46 40.25 15.41 -7.78
CA GLY A 46 41.32 14.94 -8.66
C GLY A 46 41.28 15.67 -10.00
N ASP A 47 41.17 14.91 -11.09
CA ASP A 47 40.99 15.44 -12.46
C ASP A 47 39.54 15.26 -12.98
N ALA A 48 38.57 15.14 -12.08
CA ALA A 48 37.15 15.07 -12.42
C ALA A 48 36.42 16.37 -12.03
N VAL A 49 35.55 16.85 -12.93
CA VAL A 49 34.48 17.79 -12.59
C VAL A 49 33.23 17.01 -12.22
N ILE A 50 32.56 17.42 -11.15
CA ILE A 50 31.37 16.75 -10.62
C ILE A 50 30.21 17.75 -10.57
N GLU A 51 29.09 17.40 -11.22
CA GLU A 51 27.82 18.10 -11.09
C GLU A 51 26.92 17.34 -10.11
N LEU A 52 26.39 18.04 -9.11
CA LEU A 52 25.47 17.49 -8.12
C LEU A 52 24.01 17.73 -8.53
N LYS A 53 23.20 16.67 -8.48
CA LYS A 53 21.75 16.71 -8.68
C LYS A 53 21.05 16.02 -7.53
N ILE A 54 20.37 16.79 -6.69
CA ILE A 54 19.56 16.27 -5.59
C ILE A 54 18.11 16.10 -6.08
N LEU A 55 17.57 14.90 -5.93
CA LEU A 55 16.17 14.58 -6.21
C LEU A 55 15.34 14.77 -4.93
N ASP A 56 14.82 15.99 -4.75
CA ASP A 56 13.97 16.37 -3.63
C ASP A 56 12.46 16.22 -3.91
N ASP A 57 12.07 15.98 -5.16
CA ASP A 57 10.67 15.79 -5.54
C ASP A 57 10.27 14.31 -5.51
N GLU A 58 9.17 13.99 -4.84
CA GLU A 58 8.56 12.66 -4.91
C GLU A 58 8.05 12.40 -6.34
N ALA A 59 8.44 11.28 -6.96
CA ALA A 59 8.19 11.02 -8.37
C ALA A 59 6.69 10.97 -8.74
N LEU A 60 5.81 10.61 -7.80
CA LEU A 60 4.38 10.54 -8.06
C LEU A 60 3.62 11.81 -7.64
N SER A 61 4.31 12.91 -7.34
CA SER A 61 3.67 14.19 -6.98
C SER A 61 3.02 14.94 -8.16
N LYS A 62 3.43 14.64 -9.40
CA LYS A 62 2.94 15.38 -10.59
C LYS A 62 1.71 14.72 -11.18
N VAL A 63 0.64 15.49 -11.34
CA VAL A 63 -0.67 15.03 -11.85
C VAL A 63 -0.56 14.40 -13.24
N GLU A 64 0.27 14.93 -14.15
CA GLU A 64 0.39 14.31 -15.49
C GLU A 64 1.03 12.91 -15.44
N ARG A 65 1.91 12.66 -14.46
CA ARG A 65 2.49 11.32 -14.26
C ARG A 65 1.48 10.38 -13.63
N GLN A 66 0.74 10.85 -12.61
CA GLN A 66 -0.35 10.11 -12.00
C GLN A 66 -1.37 9.67 -13.05
N ALA A 67 -1.81 10.57 -13.94
CA ALA A 67 -2.78 10.25 -14.99
C ALA A 67 -2.28 9.18 -15.97
N LYS A 68 -1.00 9.24 -16.38
CA LYS A 68 -0.39 8.24 -17.28
C LYS A 68 -0.33 6.85 -16.63
N LEU A 69 0.10 6.78 -15.37
CA LEU A 69 0.14 5.53 -14.62
C LEU A 69 -1.27 5.01 -14.36
N ALA A 70 -2.20 5.88 -13.98
CA ALA A 70 -3.59 5.51 -13.73
C ALA A 70 -4.24 4.88 -14.95
N ALA A 71 -4.06 5.48 -16.14
CA ALA A 71 -4.56 4.93 -17.40
C ALA A 71 -3.96 3.54 -17.70
N LEU A 72 -2.66 3.37 -17.43
CA LEU A 72 -1.93 2.13 -17.69
C LEU A 72 -2.45 0.97 -16.83
N PHE A 73 -2.62 1.19 -15.53
CA PHE A 73 -3.06 0.14 -14.60
C PHE A 73 -4.58 -0.06 -14.58
N THR A 74 -5.36 0.98 -14.86
CA THR A 74 -6.83 0.85 -15.01
C THR A 74 -7.19 -0.05 -16.18
N ALA A 75 -6.39 -0.06 -17.26
CA ALA A 75 -6.62 -0.92 -18.41
C ALA A 75 -6.52 -2.42 -18.09
N LEU A 76 -5.83 -2.81 -17.01
CA LEU A 76 -5.70 -4.21 -16.59
C LEU A 76 -6.96 -4.75 -15.90
N ASP A 77 -7.59 -3.93 -15.04
CA ASP A 77 -8.85 -4.27 -14.36
C ASP A 77 -9.68 -3.00 -14.11
N PRO A 78 -10.58 -2.62 -15.05
CA PRO A 78 -11.36 -1.39 -14.95
C PRO A 78 -12.27 -1.29 -13.74
N ASP A 79 -12.66 -2.41 -13.13
CA ASP A 79 -13.59 -2.44 -12.00
C ASP A 79 -12.86 -2.46 -10.65
N ARG A 80 -11.52 -2.50 -10.65
CA ARG A 80 -10.72 -2.54 -9.43
C ARG A 80 -10.63 -1.14 -8.81
N PRO A 81 -10.95 -0.97 -7.52
CA PRO A 81 -10.89 0.34 -6.87
C PRO A 81 -9.51 0.69 -6.31
N VAL A 82 -8.61 -0.30 -6.15
CA VAL A 82 -7.23 -0.10 -5.70
C VAL A 82 -6.25 -0.82 -6.63
N HIS A 83 -5.35 -0.08 -7.25
CA HIS A 83 -4.34 -0.60 -8.18
C HIS A 83 -2.94 -0.53 -7.57
N VAL A 84 -2.20 -1.64 -7.63
CA VAL A 84 -0.78 -1.66 -7.26
C VAL A 84 0.06 -1.27 -8.48
N LEU A 85 0.95 -0.31 -8.31
CA LEU A 85 1.84 0.21 -9.36
C LEU A 85 3.08 -0.67 -9.52
N ASP A 86 2.84 -1.95 -9.81
CA ASP A 86 3.89 -2.94 -10.03
C ASP A 86 4.17 -3.10 -11.53
N ARG A 87 5.43 -2.88 -11.91
CA ARG A 87 5.91 -3.00 -13.28
C ARG A 87 5.68 -4.40 -13.85
N GLU A 88 5.79 -5.45 -13.04
CA GLU A 88 5.72 -6.84 -13.50
C GLU A 88 4.28 -7.30 -13.84
N LEU A 89 3.26 -6.52 -13.46
CA LEU A 89 1.87 -6.74 -13.87
C LEU A 89 1.62 -6.35 -15.34
N LEU A 90 2.56 -5.63 -15.96
CA LEU A 90 2.41 -5.07 -17.29
C LEU A 90 3.07 -5.97 -18.35
N ASP A 91 2.48 -5.99 -19.54
CA ASP A 91 3.14 -6.54 -20.72
C ASP A 91 4.36 -5.70 -21.12
N LEU A 92 5.16 -6.18 -22.08
CA LEU A 92 6.39 -5.49 -22.50
C LEU A 92 6.15 -4.04 -22.97
N THR A 93 4.99 -3.76 -23.57
CA THR A 93 4.64 -2.41 -24.03
C THR A 93 4.31 -1.50 -22.85
N GLY A 94 3.51 -2.02 -21.91
CA GLY A 94 3.16 -1.34 -20.67
C GLY A 94 4.36 -1.09 -19.79
N GLN A 95 5.26 -2.06 -19.64
CA GLN A 95 6.53 -1.90 -18.92
C GLN A 95 7.34 -0.72 -19.48
N ARG A 96 7.47 -0.63 -20.81
CA ARG A 96 8.17 0.51 -21.44
C ARG A 96 7.47 1.85 -21.20
N ALA A 97 6.14 1.87 -21.15
CA ALA A 97 5.35 3.08 -20.86
C ALA A 97 5.49 3.50 -19.40
N TYR A 98 5.49 2.53 -18.48
CA TYR A 98 5.77 2.70 -17.06
C TYR A 98 7.16 3.31 -16.87
N ASP A 99 8.20 2.64 -17.40
CA ASP A 99 9.60 3.07 -17.30
C ASP A 99 9.73 4.52 -17.80
N ARG A 100 9.23 4.82 -19.00
CA ARG A 100 9.27 6.19 -19.55
C ARG A 100 8.62 7.24 -18.65
N THR A 101 7.56 6.87 -17.95
CA THR A 101 6.84 7.78 -17.05
C THR A 101 7.62 8.04 -15.76
N MET A 102 8.25 7.00 -15.20
CA MET A 102 9.07 7.09 -13.98
C MET A 102 10.43 7.77 -14.23
N GLU A 103 11.02 7.57 -15.40
CA GLU A 103 12.36 8.08 -15.75
C GLU A 103 12.43 9.59 -16.04
N GLY A 104 11.29 10.27 -16.19
CA GLY A 104 11.21 11.67 -16.63
C GLY A 104 12.12 12.65 -15.87
N PRO A 105 12.07 12.70 -14.53
CA PRO A 105 12.92 13.60 -13.74
C PRO A 105 14.41 13.29 -13.89
N ILE A 106 14.78 12.00 -13.89
CA ILE A 106 16.17 11.57 -14.03
C ILE A 106 16.70 11.98 -15.40
N LYS A 107 15.91 11.82 -16.46
CA LYS A 107 16.27 12.30 -17.80
C LYS A 107 16.52 13.82 -17.81
N GLY A 108 15.67 14.59 -17.13
CA GLY A 108 15.86 16.04 -16.97
C GLY A 108 17.16 16.39 -16.24
N ALA A 109 17.47 15.68 -15.16
CA ALA A 109 18.69 15.85 -14.38
C ALA A 109 19.96 15.54 -15.21
N VAL A 110 19.98 14.42 -15.94
CA VAL A 110 21.08 14.04 -16.84
C VAL A 110 21.29 15.11 -17.91
N LYS A 111 20.22 15.58 -18.57
CA LYS A 111 20.32 16.61 -19.62
C LYS A 111 20.81 17.95 -19.07
N SER A 112 20.39 18.34 -17.87
CA SER A 112 20.89 19.57 -17.22
C SER A 112 22.36 19.44 -16.86
N ALA A 113 22.75 18.31 -16.26
CA ALA A 113 24.11 18.08 -15.81
C ALA A 113 25.11 18.05 -16.97
N LYS A 114 24.72 17.43 -18.09
CA LYS A 114 25.48 17.49 -19.35
C LYS A 114 25.95 18.90 -19.69
N GLY A 115 25.03 19.87 -19.72
CA GLY A 115 25.37 21.25 -20.10
C GLY A 115 26.36 21.90 -19.15
N GLN A 116 26.23 21.63 -17.85
CA GLN A 116 27.09 22.18 -16.80
C GLN A 116 28.49 21.55 -16.83
N LEU A 117 28.58 20.24 -17.06
CA LEU A 117 29.85 19.51 -17.16
C LEU A 117 30.67 19.93 -18.39
N VAL A 118 30.03 20.09 -19.55
CA VAL A 118 30.68 20.58 -20.77
C VAL A 118 31.25 21.99 -20.54
N GLN A 119 30.46 22.88 -19.94
CA GLN A 119 30.90 24.23 -19.63
C GLN A 119 32.09 24.22 -18.66
N SER A 120 32.03 23.46 -17.57
CA SER A 120 33.12 23.40 -16.60
C SER A 120 34.38 22.76 -17.14
N ARG A 121 34.31 21.72 -17.99
CA ARG A 121 35.50 21.16 -18.65
C ARG A 121 36.23 22.16 -19.54
N SER A 122 35.52 23.13 -20.11
CA SER A 122 36.14 24.21 -20.88
C SER A 122 36.90 25.21 -19.98
N GLU A 123 36.46 25.37 -18.73
CA GLU A 123 37.06 26.27 -17.74
C GLU A 123 38.19 25.61 -16.92
N PHE A 124 38.18 24.28 -16.82
CA PHE A 124 39.21 23.48 -16.13
C PHE A 124 39.82 22.44 -17.09
N PRO A 125 40.73 22.84 -17.99
CA PRO A 125 41.31 21.94 -19.00
C PRO A 125 42.11 20.78 -18.41
N GLU A 126 42.55 20.89 -17.15
CA GLU A 126 43.21 19.82 -16.40
C GLU A 126 42.25 18.69 -16.03
N SER A 127 40.94 18.95 -16.02
CA SER A 127 39.91 17.96 -15.72
C SER A 127 39.63 17.10 -16.95
N LYS A 128 39.88 15.80 -16.83
CA LYS A 128 39.73 14.82 -17.90
C LYS A 128 38.37 14.15 -17.91
N ARG A 129 37.67 14.17 -16.77
CA ARG A 129 36.45 13.39 -16.54
C ARG A 129 35.26 14.27 -16.16
N SER A 130 34.10 13.93 -16.71
CA SER A 130 32.79 14.48 -16.37
C SER A 130 32.00 13.49 -15.52
N ILE A 131 31.72 13.83 -14.27
CA ILE A 131 30.96 12.96 -13.37
C ILE A 131 29.63 13.61 -12.99
N LEU A 132 28.54 12.87 -13.15
CA LEU A 132 27.24 13.23 -12.59
C LEU A 132 27.09 12.56 -11.22
N MET A 133 26.91 13.35 -10.17
CA MET A 133 26.51 12.86 -8.86
C MET A 133 25.01 13.09 -8.64
N LEU A 134 24.22 12.02 -8.65
CA LEU A 134 22.79 12.07 -8.37
C LEU A 134 22.49 11.58 -6.96
N VAL A 135 21.66 12.32 -6.22
CA VAL A 135 21.34 12.00 -4.83
C VAL A 135 19.83 11.81 -4.69
N ASN A 136 19.39 10.65 -4.23
CA ASN A 136 18.00 10.42 -3.91
C ASN A 136 17.67 10.87 -2.48
N ASN A 137 17.01 12.02 -2.36
CA ASN A 137 16.69 12.62 -1.07
C ASN A 137 15.22 12.44 -0.67
N ALA A 138 14.30 12.32 -1.62
CA ALA A 138 12.87 12.24 -1.32
C ALA A 138 12.07 11.24 -2.19
N ASN A 139 12.66 10.64 -3.21
CA ASN A 139 11.93 9.69 -4.05
C ASN A 139 11.84 8.34 -3.35
N THR A 140 10.64 8.01 -2.84
CA THR A 140 10.29 6.73 -2.22
C THR A 140 9.71 5.72 -3.21
N ALA A 141 9.35 6.16 -4.42
CA ALA A 141 8.71 5.31 -5.41
C ALA A 141 9.69 4.41 -6.18
N LEU A 142 10.98 4.77 -6.19
CA LEU A 142 12.07 3.99 -6.75
C LEU A 142 13.08 3.68 -5.66
N ASP A 143 13.52 2.43 -5.58
CA ASP A 143 14.63 2.06 -4.71
C ASP A 143 15.99 2.51 -5.28
N HIS A 144 17.05 2.33 -4.49
CA HIS A 144 18.39 2.76 -4.87
C HIS A 144 18.90 2.07 -6.14
N ASP A 145 18.70 0.76 -6.25
CA ASP A 145 19.19 -0.04 -7.38
C ASP A 145 18.43 0.31 -8.67
N GLU A 146 17.12 0.53 -8.58
CA GLU A 146 16.30 1.05 -9.68
C GLU A 146 16.83 2.40 -10.18
N ILE A 147 17.18 3.32 -9.26
CA ILE A 147 17.75 4.61 -9.63
C ILE A 147 19.13 4.42 -10.28
N VAL A 148 20.02 3.62 -9.70
CA VAL A 148 21.34 3.30 -10.28
C VAL A 148 21.20 2.81 -11.72
N GLN A 149 20.29 1.85 -11.96
CA GLN A 149 20.05 1.29 -13.29
C GLN A 149 19.50 2.33 -14.26
N ILE A 150 18.48 3.09 -13.85
CA ILE A 150 17.84 4.11 -14.69
C ILE A 150 18.84 5.19 -15.08
N VAL A 151 19.58 5.73 -14.13
CA VAL A 151 20.52 6.84 -14.37
C VAL A 151 21.67 6.38 -15.24
N GLY A 152 22.24 5.20 -14.95
CA GLY A 152 23.28 4.62 -15.80
C GLY A 152 22.80 4.39 -17.24
N ARG A 153 21.59 3.85 -17.42
CA ARG A 153 20.97 3.68 -18.75
C ARG A 153 20.75 5.02 -19.45
N ARG A 154 20.28 6.04 -18.74
CA ARG A 154 20.03 7.38 -19.30
C ARG A 154 21.31 8.10 -19.68
N ALA A 155 22.33 8.06 -18.83
CA ALA A 155 23.63 8.63 -19.15
C ALA A 155 24.21 8.00 -20.43
N ARG A 156 24.23 6.66 -20.54
CA ARG A 156 24.72 5.95 -21.74
C ARG A 156 23.98 6.31 -23.03
N ASN A 157 22.66 6.50 -22.95
CA ASN A 157 21.82 6.64 -24.16
C ASN A 157 21.62 8.10 -24.57
N ASP A 158 21.68 9.04 -23.63
CA ASP A 158 21.28 10.42 -23.88
C ASP A 158 22.49 11.37 -24.06
N THR A 159 23.73 10.94 -23.73
CA THR A 159 24.92 11.80 -23.81
C THR A 159 26.25 11.04 -23.83
N ASP A 160 27.22 11.55 -24.60
CA ASP A 160 28.63 11.11 -24.57
C ASP A 160 29.52 11.97 -23.66
N ASP A 161 28.99 13.10 -23.17
CA ASP A 161 29.76 14.07 -22.37
C ASP A 161 29.82 13.75 -20.86
N ILE A 162 29.30 12.60 -20.43
CA ILE A 162 29.33 12.12 -19.04
C ILE A 162 30.11 10.80 -19.01
N ASP A 163 31.25 10.81 -18.32
CA ASP A 163 32.16 9.67 -18.25
C ASP A 163 31.76 8.67 -17.16
N GLY A 164 31.05 9.14 -16.13
CA GLY A 164 30.63 8.33 -15.00
C GLY A 164 29.47 8.93 -14.23
N VAL A 165 28.72 8.07 -13.55
CA VAL A 165 27.63 8.47 -12.66
C VAL A 165 27.89 7.94 -11.27
N VAL A 166 27.80 8.79 -10.27
CA VAL A 166 27.70 8.40 -8.86
C VAL A 166 26.26 8.57 -8.42
N VAL A 167 25.68 7.55 -7.78
CA VAL A 167 24.34 7.62 -7.20
C VAL A 167 24.45 7.41 -5.71
N ALA A 168 23.91 8.33 -4.92
CA ALA A 168 23.90 8.24 -3.45
C ALA A 168 22.50 8.42 -2.90
N GLY A 169 22.27 7.97 -1.66
CA GLY A 169 21.01 8.19 -0.96
C GLY A 169 21.15 8.07 0.54
N ALA A 170 20.11 8.48 1.25
CA ALA A 170 19.99 8.31 2.71
C ALA A 170 18.58 7.82 3.01
N TYR A 171 18.39 6.54 3.25
CA TYR A 171 17.09 5.89 3.35
C TYR A 171 16.84 5.47 4.78
N LEU A 172 15.65 5.76 5.29
CA LEU A 172 15.20 5.29 6.59
C LEU A 172 14.06 4.30 6.39
N HIS A 173 14.19 3.10 6.90
CA HIS A 173 13.14 2.09 6.93
C HIS A 173 12.77 1.85 8.39
N SER A 174 11.48 1.86 8.72
CA SER A 174 11.03 1.56 10.09
C SER A 174 9.61 1.04 10.11
N ASP A 175 9.33 0.11 11.03
CA ASP A 175 7.98 -0.34 11.38
C ASP A 175 7.55 0.08 12.80
N GLY A 176 8.34 0.98 13.41
CA GLY A 176 8.17 1.45 14.79
C GLY A 176 8.90 0.61 15.84
N PHE A 177 9.31 -0.61 15.53
CA PHE A 177 10.17 -1.44 16.39
C PHE A 177 11.57 -1.55 15.81
N ASP A 178 11.68 -2.06 14.58
CA ASP A 178 12.93 -2.10 13.82
C ASP A 178 13.14 -0.75 13.10
N THR A 179 14.39 -0.31 13.04
CA THR A 179 14.78 0.88 12.28
C THR A 179 16.12 0.65 11.59
N PHE A 180 16.13 0.80 10.26
CA PHE A 180 17.33 0.67 9.42
C PHE A 180 17.60 1.99 8.70
N ALA A 181 18.79 2.55 8.92
CA ALA A 181 19.27 3.70 8.17
C ALA A 181 20.32 3.21 7.14
N LEU A 182 20.01 3.33 5.86
CA LEU A 182 20.86 2.89 4.76
C LEU A 182 21.38 4.10 4.00
N TRP A 183 22.70 4.21 3.86
CA TRP A 183 23.36 5.31 3.17
C TRP A 183 24.22 4.73 2.03
N PRO A 184 23.59 4.22 0.95
CA PRO A 184 24.34 3.64 -0.16
C PRO A 184 24.93 4.73 -1.06
N ILE A 185 26.05 4.39 -1.69
CA ILE A 185 26.69 5.18 -2.74
C ILE A 185 27.36 4.24 -3.75
N ASP A 186 26.98 4.37 -5.01
CA ASP A 186 27.42 3.48 -6.09
C ASP A 186 27.95 4.28 -7.27
N TYR A 187 28.92 3.69 -7.97
CA TYR A 187 29.51 4.25 -9.18
C TYR A 187 29.20 3.37 -10.38
N VAL A 188 28.68 4.01 -11.42
CA VAL A 188 28.43 3.40 -12.73
C VAL A 188 29.37 4.04 -13.75
N PRO A 189 30.38 3.31 -14.25
CA PRO A 189 31.18 3.79 -15.37
C PRO A 189 30.31 3.84 -16.64
N ILE A 190 30.40 4.96 -17.36
CA ILE A 190 29.73 5.15 -18.66
C ILE A 190 30.78 5.00 -19.76
N SER A 191 31.89 5.73 -19.64
CA SER A 191 33.09 5.62 -20.47
C SER A 191 34.11 4.71 -19.76
N LEU A 192 34.28 3.48 -20.23
CA LEU A 192 35.14 2.48 -19.59
C LEU A 192 36.63 2.89 -19.55
N ASP A 193 37.06 3.71 -20.50
CA ASP A 193 38.40 4.27 -20.61
C ASP A 193 38.63 5.51 -19.73
N GLN A 194 37.55 6.09 -19.19
CA GLN A 194 37.56 7.28 -18.32
C GLN A 194 37.03 6.97 -16.92
N ALA A 195 37.36 5.78 -16.39
CA ALA A 195 36.98 5.37 -15.04
C ALA A 195 37.41 6.41 -13.99
N PHE A 196 36.59 6.64 -12.97
CA PHE A 196 36.76 7.66 -11.93
C PHE A 196 37.57 7.13 -10.73
N PRO A 197 38.90 7.38 -10.65
CA PRO A 197 39.76 6.75 -9.63
C PRO A 197 39.48 7.25 -8.21
N GLU A 198 39.04 8.51 -8.07
CA GLU A 198 38.77 9.14 -6.78
C GLU A 198 37.44 8.70 -6.15
N PHE A 199 36.66 7.83 -6.81
CA PHE A 199 35.39 7.33 -6.28
C PHE A 199 35.54 6.68 -4.89
N GLU A 200 36.60 5.91 -4.67
CA GLU A 200 36.82 5.23 -3.38
C GLU A 200 37.07 6.23 -2.23
N SER A 201 37.79 7.32 -2.51
CA SER A 201 37.98 8.42 -1.56
C SER A 201 36.66 9.13 -1.26
N LEU A 202 35.85 9.39 -2.30
CA LEU A 202 34.53 9.99 -2.17
C LEU A 202 33.57 9.10 -1.35
N ARG A 203 33.56 7.79 -1.63
CA ARG A 203 32.76 6.78 -0.92
C ARG A 203 33.15 6.70 0.55
N THR A 204 34.45 6.71 0.85
CA THR A 204 34.96 6.71 2.21
C THR A 204 34.53 7.97 2.97
N ALA A 205 34.64 9.15 2.34
CA ALA A 205 34.19 10.41 2.93
C ALA A 205 32.66 10.43 3.16
N PHE A 206 31.88 9.89 2.22
CA PHE A 206 30.43 9.78 2.34
C PHE A 206 30.01 8.87 3.52
N HIS A 207 30.61 7.68 3.65
CA HIS A 207 30.34 6.80 4.79
C HIS A 207 30.78 7.43 6.12
N GLY A 208 31.94 8.11 6.15
CA GLY A 208 32.37 8.83 7.35
C GLY A 208 31.39 9.94 7.74
N TYR A 209 30.80 10.64 6.78
CA TYR A 209 29.72 11.60 7.04
C TYR A 209 28.47 10.91 7.60
N ALA A 210 28.03 9.82 6.98
CA ALA A 210 26.87 9.04 7.42
C ALA A 210 27.03 8.53 8.87
N GLU A 211 28.20 7.99 9.22
CA GLU A 211 28.52 7.53 10.58
C GLU A 211 28.44 8.67 11.59
N ARG A 212 29.03 9.84 11.29
CA ARG A 212 28.94 11.02 12.16
C ARG A 212 27.51 11.49 12.33
N ALA A 213 26.75 11.57 11.23
CA ALA A 213 25.36 12.02 11.25
C ALA A 213 24.47 11.09 12.09
N MET A 214 24.60 9.77 11.92
CA MET A 214 23.84 8.78 12.68
C MET A 214 24.29 8.70 14.15
N THR A 215 25.58 8.83 14.43
CA THR A 215 26.10 8.90 15.81
C THR A 215 25.53 10.12 16.53
N ALA A 216 25.52 11.29 15.88
CA ALA A 216 24.93 12.49 16.44
C ALA A 216 23.42 12.34 16.68
N ALA A 217 22.69 11.71 15.76
CA ALA A 217 21.27 11.42 15.90
C ALA A 217 20.94 10.53 17.10
N ILE A 218 21.77 9.51 17.36
CA ILE A 218 21.59 8.58 18.48
C ILE A 218 21.96 9.24 19.82
N ILE A 219 23.08 9.97 19.87
CA ILE A 219 23.60 10.56 21.11
C ILE A 219 22.78 11.79 21.53
N ASN A 220 22.48 12.68 20.59
CA ASN A 220 21.86 13.97 20.87
C ASN A 220 20.33 13.96 20.70
N GLY A 221 19.77 12.86 20.19
CA GLY A 221 18.35 12.76 19.85
C GLY A 221 17.99 13.53 18.57
N GLN A 222 16.69 13.75 18.38
CA GLN A 222 16.16 14.42 17.18
C GLN A 222 16.43 15.92 17.22
N SER A 223 17.22 16.41 16.27
CA SER A 223 17.36 17.84 16.01
C SER A 223 16.34 18.33 14.99
N THR A 224 16.09 19.64 14.96
CA THR A 224 15.04 20.27 14.12
C THR A 224 15.27 20.14 12.62
N ASP A 225 16.51 19.88 12.20
CA ASP A 225 16.94 19.64 10.83
C ASP A 225 16.80 18.17 10.38
N MET A 226 16.39 17.27 11.28
CA MET A 226 16.08 15.87 10.97
C MET A 226 14.63 15.73 10.49
N THR A 227 14.41 16.01 9.21
CA THR A 227 13.05 16.05 8.64
C THR A 227 12.66 14.80 7.86
N LYS A 228 13.63 13.98 7.42
CA LYS A 228 13.37 12.82 6.58
C LYS A 228 12.90 11.63 7.42
N GLY A 229 11.63 11.24 7.24
CA GLY A 229 11.02 10.10 7.93
C GLY A 229 11.29 8.75 7.26
N PRO A 230 10.70 7.67 7.81
CA PRO A 230 10.73 6.36 7.20
C PRO A 230 10.13 6.37 5.78
N ILE A 231 10.58 5.45 4.93
CA ILE A 231 10.00 5.20 3.62
C ILE A 231 8.60 4.61 3.81
N LEU A 232 7.64 5.25 3.18
CA LEU A 232 6.23 4.87 3.21
C LEU A 232 5.76 4.51 1.81
N ASP A 233 4.60 3.86 1.73
CA ASP A 233 3.91 3.69 0.45
C ASP A 233 3.64 5.06 -0.17
N THR A 234 3.89 5.17 -1.48
CA THR A 234 3.42 6.32 -2.25
C THR A 234 2.04 6.01 -2.79
N LYS A 235 1.06 6.88 -2.49
CA LYS A 235 -0.34 6.71 -2.94
C LYS A 235 -0.92 7.98 -3.56
N PHE A 236 -1.80 7.82 -4.53
CA PHE A 236 -2.62 8.90 -5.08
C PHE A 236 -4.01 8.41 -5.49
N GLU A 237 -4.95 9.35 -5.58
CA GLU A 237 -6.31 9.11 -6.06
C GLU A 237 -6.46 9.67 -7.47
N PHE A 238 -7.08 8.91 -8.37
CA PHE A 238 -7.40 9.36 -9.72
C PHE A 238 -8.74 8.76 -10.16
N GLU A 239 -9.68 9.61 -10.58
CA GLU A 239 -11.03 9.20 -11.03
C GLU A 239 -11.76 8.26 -10.05
N GLY A 240 -11.61 8.51 -8.74
CA GLY A 240 -12.28 7.73 -7.69
C GLY A 240 -11.61 6.38 -7.37
N LYS A 241 -10.42 6.13 -7.90
CA LYS A 241 -9.62 4.93 -7.63
C LYS A 241 -8.30 5.29 -6.96
N THR A 242 -7.83 4.38 -6.12
CA THR A 242 -6.56 4.51 -5.41
C THR A 242 -5.46 3.79 -6.18
N PHE A 243 -4.31 4.43 -6.32
CA PHE A 243 -3.10 3.84 -6.89
C PHE A 243 -2.01 3.84 -5.83
N VAL A 244 -1.37 2.69 -5.63
CA VAL A 244 -0.39 2.47 -4.56
C VAL A 244 0.90 1.91 -5.14
N LYS A 245 2.02 2.60 -4.94
CA LYS A 245 3.36 2.01 -5.05
C LYS A 245 3.78 1.63 -3.64
N SER A 246 3.76 0.34 -3.34
CA SER A 246 4.19 -0.17 -2.04
C SER A 246 5.65 0.20 -1.79
N ALA A 247 5.96 0.54 -0.55
CA ALA A 247 7.33 0.71 -0.10
C ALA A 247 8.14 -0.58 -0.36
N PRO A 248 9.44 -0.47 -0.70
CA PRO A 248 10.32 -1.63 -0.78
C PRO A 248 10.29 -2.42 0.55
N PRO A 249 10.30 -3.77 0.50
CA PRO A 249 10.30 -4.61 1.70
C PRO A 249 11.46 -4.29 2.64
N LEU A 250 11.21 -4.41 3.94
CA LEU A 250 12.19 -4.07 4.97
C LEU A 250 13.09 -5.27 5.24
N GLY A 251 14.06 -5.51 4.36
CA GLY A 251 15.02 -6.60 4.49
C GLY A 251 14.34 -7.98 4.54
N ASN A 252 14.72 -8.81 5.52
CA ASN A 252 14.14 -10.13 5.73
C ASN A 252 12.83 -10.05 6.55
N SER A 253 12.02 -11.10 6.47
CA SER A 253 10.85 -11.27 7.34
C SER A 253 11.22 -11.12 8.82
N SER A 254 10.39 -10.40 9.57
CA SER A 254 10.62 -10.18 11.00
C SER A 254 10.35 -11.45 11.82
N ASP A 255 11.33 -11.86 12.64
CA ASP A 255 11.14 -12.92 13.64
C ASP A 255 10.20 -12.47 14.77
N PHE A 256 10.06 -11.17 15.01
CA PHE A 256 9.18 -10.61 16.03
C PHE A 256 7.72 -10.56 15.54
N TYR A 257 7.51 -10.13 14.30
CA TYR A 257 6.18 -10.05 13.69
C TYR A 257 5.85 -11.29 12.86
N VAL A 258 5.73 -12.44 13.53
CA VAL A 258 5.49 -13.78 12.92
C VAL A 258 4.24 -13.81 12.02
N SER A 259 3.25 -12.95 12.26
CA SER A 259 2.00 -12.86 11.48
C SER A 259 1.95 -11.66 10.53
N GLY A 260 3.09 -11.04 10.23
CA GLY A 260 3.21 -9.83 9.42
C GLY A 260 3.35 -8.56 10.26
N ARG A 261 4.09 -7.58 9.72
CA ARG A 261 4.40 -6.32 10.41
C ARG A 261 3.12 -5.48 10.65
N PRO A 262 3.11 -4.61 11.68
CA PRO A 262 1.97 -3.74 11.95
C PRO A 262 1.67 -2.84 10.75
N ARG A 263 0.38 -2.65 10.47
CA ARG A 263 -0.10 -1.81 9.37
C ARG A 263 -0.99 -0.71 9.93
N GLN A 264 -0.89 0.48 9.34
CA GLN A 264 -1.83 1.57 9.62
C GLN A 264 -3.24 1.14 9.21
N ASN A 265 -4.24 1.64 9.92
CA ASN A 265 -5.64 1.53 9.52
C ASN A 265 -6.21 2.94 9.34
N SER A 266 -6.12 3.49 8.12
CA SER A 266 -6.69 4.80 7.80
C SER A 266 -8.16 4.74 7.37
N SER A 267 -8.79 3.56 7.38
CA SER A 267 -10.18 3.38 6.92
C SER A 267 -11.21 4.09 7.81
N GLY A 268 -10.83 4.51 9.02
CA GLY A 268 -11.73 5.06 10.03
C GLY A 268 -12.60 4.00 10.74
N ILE A 269 -12.38 2.71 10.44
CA ILE A 269 -13.14 1.60 11.00
C ILE A 269 -12.32 0.94 12.11
N GLU A 270 -12.70 1.21 13.37
CA GLU A 270 -12.07 0.60 14.55
C GLU A 270 -12.73 -0.74 14.94
N THR A 271 -14.03 -0.87 14.68
CA THR A 271 -14.82 -2.08 14.92
C THR A 271 -15.45 -2.57 13.62
N SER A 272 -15.65 -3.88 13.49
CA SER A 272 -16.22 -4.42 12.25
C SER A 272 -17.60 -3.79 11.99
N PRO A 273 -17.84 -3.23 10.79
CA PRO A 273 -19.09 -2.55 10.50
C PRO A 273 -20.24 -3.55 10.35
N THR A 274 -21.46 -3.04 10.26
CA THR A 274 -22.66 -3.84 10.02
C THR A 274 -22.67 -4.41 8.60
N VAL A 275 -22.63 -5.74 8.48
CA VAL A 275 -22.45 -6.46 7.20
C VAL A 275 -23.72 -7.18 6.70
N GLY A 276 -24.88 -6.96 7.31
CA GLY A 276 -26.11 -7.67 6.93
C GLY A 276 -27.35 -6.79 6.98
N LEU A 277 -28.27 -7.05 6.05
CA LEU A 277 -29.65 -6.60 6.12
C LEU A 277 -30.49 -7.81 6.57
N THR A 278 -30.71 -7.91 7.87
CA THR A 278 -31.48 -8.98 8.50
C THR A 278 -32.98 -8.77 8.29
N PHE A 279 -33.70 -9.86 8.09
CA PHE A 279 -35.15 -9.86 7.98
C PHE A 279 -35.70 -11.08 8.73
N PRO A 280 -36.64 -10.92 9.69
CA PRO A 280 -37.30 -12.05 10.31
C PRO A 280 -38.02 -12.85 9.22
N ASP A 281 -37.63 -14.09 8.97
CA ASP A 281 -38.30 -14.94 7.98
C ASP A 281 -39.34 -15.80 8.71
N LEU A 282 -40.59 -15.68 8.28
CA LEU A 282 -41.73 -16.33 8.93
C LEU A 282 -42.40 -17.27 7.94
N THR A 283 -42.65 -18.50 8.36
CA THR A 283 -43.59 -19.38 7.65
C THR A 283 -45.00 -18.84 7.81
N ARG A 284 -45.95 -19.32 6.99
CA ARG A 284 -47.37 -18.95 7.09
C ARG A 284 -47.90 -19.20 8.52
N ASP A 285 -47.58 -20.35 9.09
CA ASP A 285 -48.04 -20.74 10.42
C ASP A 285 -47.46 -19.84 11.52
N GLU A 286 -46.16 -19.52 11.44
CA GLU A 286 -45.53 -18.61 12.41
C GLU A 286 -46.06 -17.18 12.26
N TRP A 287 -46.24 -16.69 11.04
CA TRP A 287 -46.85 -15.39 10.76
C TRP A 287 -48.26 -15.28 11.36
N SER A 288 -49.08 -16.32 11.23
CA SER A 288 -50.43 -16.34 11.82
C SER A 288 -50.39 -16.19 13.35
N LYS A 289 -49.48 -16.89 14.05
CA LYS A 289 -49.30 -16.74 15.50
C LYS A 289 -48.89 -15.32 15.91
N PHE A 290 -47.96 -14.72 15.16
CA PHE A 290 -47.57 -13.33 15.38
C PHE A 290 -48.72 -12.36 15.13
N ARG A 291 -49.53 -12.60 14.08
CA ARG A 291 -50.67 -11.76 13.73
C ARG A 291 -51.79 -11.82 14.75
N GLU A 292 -52.07 -13.00 15.30
CA GLU A 292 -53.02 -13.17 16.42
C GLU A 292 -52.58 -12.39 17.65
N GLN A 293 -51.27 -12.38 17.94
CA GLN A 293 -50.71 -11.68 19.10
C GLN A 293 -50.56 -10.17 18.90
N MET A 294 -50.40 -9.71 17.65
CA MET A 294 -50.17 -8.31 17.26
C MET A 294 -51.10 -7.90 16.09
N PRO A 295 -52.43 -7.88 16.30
CA PRO A 295 -53.40 -7.70 15.21
C PRO A 295 -53.42 -6.29 14.61
N GLU A 296 -52.85 -5.29 15.28
CA GLU A 296 -52.80 -3.90 14.80
C GLU A 296 -51.41 -3.49 14.29
N ASP A 297 -50.41 -4.38 14.34
CA ASP A 297 -49.07 -4.04 13.88
C ASP A 297 -49.02 -4.03 12.34
N ALA A 298 -48.78 -2.86 11.77
CA ALA A 298 -48.76 -2.66 10.32
C ALA A 298 -47.56 -3.38 9.66
N SER A 299 -46.46 -3.61 10.39
CA SER A 299 -45.25 -4.24 9.86
C SER A 299 -45.37 -5.75 9.60
N LEU A 300 -46.52 -6.36 9.90
CA LEU A 300 -46.82 -7.76 9.54
C LEU A 300 -47.66 -7.86 8.25
N GLY A 301 -48.18 -6.73 7.76
CA GLY A 301 -49.22 -6.71 6.73
C GLY A 301 -50.58 -7.22 7.24
N ALA A 302 -51.64 -6.97 6.48
CA ALA A 302 -52.97 -7.51 6.77
C ALA A 302 -53.08 -8.98 6.36
N ARG A 303 -52.29 -9.41 5.37
CA ARG A 303 -52.26 -10.77 4.80
C ARG A 303 -50.83 -11.26 4.64
N PHE A 304 -50.64 -12.59 4.67
CA PHE A 304 -49.32 -13.20 4.49
C PHE A 304 -48.68 -12.86 3.13
N GLU A 305 -49.50 -12.62 2.11
CA GLU A 305 -49.00 -12.21 0.79
C GLU A 305 -48.37 -10.80 0.81
N GLU A 306 -48.84 -9.91 1.69
CA GLU A 306 -48.24 -8.58 1.90
C GLU A 306 -46.90 -8.71 2.62
N TRP A 307 -46.80 -9.62 3.58
CA TRP A 307 -45.54 -9.96 4.24
C TRP A 307 -44.49 -10.53 3.27
N LEU A 308 -44.90 -11.39 2.34
CA LEU A 308 -44.00 -11.89 1.28
C LEU A 308 -43.53 -10.76 0.35
N ALA A 309 -44.38 -9.75 0.09
CA ALA A 309 -44.01 -8.59 -0.69
C ALA A 309 -42.97 -7.72 0.05
N GLU A 310 -43.14 -7.48 1.36
CA GLU A 310 -42.16 -6.79 2.18
C GLU A 310 -40.81 -7.53 2.23
N ARG A 311 -40.84 -8.86 2.34
CA ARG A 311 -39.64 -9.70 2.27
C ARG A 311 -38.92 -9.55 0.93
N ALA A 312 -39.66 -9.55 -0.17
CA ALA A 312 -39.10 -9.38 -1.51
C ALA A 312 -38.49 -7.99 -1.69
N GLU A 313 -39.13 -6.95 -1.14
CA GLU A 313 -38.62 -5.58 -1.16
C GLU A 313 -37.36 -5.42 -0.29
N ALA A 314 -37.34 -5.99 0.92
CA ALA A 314 -36.13 -6.00 1.74
C ALA A 314 -34.97 -6.73 1.05
N ASN A 315 -35.26 -7.81 0.31
CA ASN A 315 -34.25 -8.51 -0.48
C ASN A 315 -33.70 -7.67 -1.65
N SER A 316 -34.54 -6.82 -2.27
CA SER A 316 -34.11 -5.92 -3.35
C SER A 316 -33.12 -4.84 -2.88
N GLN A 317 -33.16 -4.50 -1.58
CA GLN A 317 -32.27 -3.51 -0.94
C GLN A 317 -30.91 -4.09 -0.52
N GLY A 318 -30.71 -5.41 -0.64
CA GLY A 318 -29.43 -6.05 -0.33
C GLY A 318 -28.32 -5.65 -1.29
N THR A 319 -27.12 -5.40 -0.77
CA THR A 319 -25.93 -5.10 -1.59
C THR A 319 -24.84 -6.13 -1.34
N PRO A 320 -23.77 -6.20 -2.16
CA PRO A 320 -22.65 -7.11 -1.90
C PRO A 320 -21.98 -6.90 -0.53
N LEU A 321 -21.95 -5.66 -0.01
CA LEU A 321 -21.37 -5.34 1.30
C LEU A 321 -22.39 -5.40 2.44
N ARG A 322 -23.67 -5.54 2.10
CA ARG A 322 -24.77 -5.65 3.06
C ARG A 322 -25.81 -6.63 2.51
N PRO A 323 -25.48 -7.93 2.39
CA PRO A 323 -26.39 -8.94 1.88
C PRO A 323 -27.69 -8.99 2.69
N PHE A 324 -28.80 -9.22 2.00
CA PHE A 324 -30.05 -9.63 2.64
C PHE A 324 -29.89 -11.03 3.24
N VAL A 325 -30.20 -11.16 4.53
CA VAL A 325 -30.09 -12.40 5.30
C VAL A 325 -31.43 -12.70 5.98
N PRO A 326 -32.23 -13.63 5.43
CA PRO A 326 -33.45 -14.07 6.08
C PRO A 326 -33.10 -14.91 7.32
N ILE A 327 -33.68 -14.57 8.46
CA ILE A 327 -33.44 -15.25 9.74
C ILE A 327 -34.73 -15.94 10.16
N VAL A 328 -34.74 -17.27 10.15
CA VAL A 328 -35.93 -18.03 10.55
C VAL A 328 -36.26 -17.70 12.01
N VAL A 329 -37.47 -17.17 12.23
CA VAL A 329 -37.99 -16.84 13.56
C VAL A 329 -39.20 -17.70 13.87
N THR A 330 -39.25 -18.22 15.09
CA THR A 330 -40.40 -18.92 15.64
C THR A 330 -41.00 -18.12 16.79
N PHE A 331 -42.33 -18.18 16.92
CA PHE A 331 -43.10 -17.54 17.96
C PHE A 331 -42.65 -18.01 19.35
N ASP A 332 -42.48 -19.32 19.54
CA ASP A 332 -42.05 -19.89 20.82
C ASP A 332 -40.63 -19.46 21.21
N GLY A 333 -39.72 -19.36 20.22
CA GLY A 333 -38.37 -18.87 20.42
C GLY A 333 -38.36 -17.40 20.83
N TRP A 334 -39.11 -16.57 20.11
CA TRP A 334 -39.28 -15.15 20.43
C TRP A 334 -39.90 -14.96 21.83
N ILE A 335 -41.01 -15.64 22.13
CA ILE A 335 -41.66 -15.60 23.46
C ILE A 335 -40.68 -16.00 24.57
N SER A 336 -39.87 -17.04 24.34
CA SER A 336 -38.91 -17.50 25.34
C SER A 336 -37.79 -16.48 25.57
N SER A 337 -37.36 -15.76 24.53
CA SER A 337 -36.32 -14.72 24.61
C SER A 337 -36.75 -13.48 25.40
N ILE A 338 -38.06 -13.19 25.46
CA ILE A 338 -38.61 -12.01 26.11
C ILE A 338 -39.10 -12.27 27.56
N LYS A 339 -38.97 -13.51 28.07
CA LYS A 339 -39.39 -13.86 29.44
C LYS A 339 -38.45 -13.23 30.48
N GLY A 340 -38.77 -11.99 30.87
CA GLY A 340 -38.06 -11.25 31.91
C GLY A 340 -38.26 -9.73 31.93
N GLY A 341 -38.96 -9.13 30.96
CA GLY A 341 -39.17 -7.68 30.92
C GLY A 341 -40.44 -7.24 30.18
N ALA A 342 -40.88 -6.02 30.47
CA ALA A 342 -42.02 -5.34 29.86
C ALA A 342 -41.73 -4.87 28.40
N ALA A 343 -41.16 -5.75 27.57
CA ALA A 343 -40.92 -5.44 26.18
C ALA A 343 -42.28 -5.25 25.46
N PRO A 344 -42.49 -4.14 24.73
CA PRO A 344 -43.74 -3.93 24.00
C PRO A 344 -43.90 -5.03 22.96
N ARG A 345 -45.06 -5.69 22.98
CA ARG A 345 -45.50 -6.71 22.00
C ARG A 345 -45.75 -6.03 20.64
N ARG A 346 -44.67 -5.61 19.99
CA ARG A 346 -44.64 -4.98 18.67
C ARG A 346 -43.63 -5.71 17.81
N PHE A 347 -43.83 -5.62 16.50
CA PHE A 347 -42.99 -6.30 15.51
C PHE A 347 -41.51 -5.93 15.63
N LYS A 348 -41.19 -4.71 16.10
CA LYS A 348 -39.82 -4.29 16.41
C LYS A 348 -39.06 -5.28 17.31
N SER A 349 -39.73 -5.87 18.30
CA SER A 349 -39.12 -6.86 19.21
C SER A 349 -38.81 -8.20 18.51
N VAL A 350 -39.56 -8.53 17.46
CA VAL A 350 -39.31 -9.70 16.59
C VAL A 350 -38.06 -9.44 15.74
N SER A 351 -37.92 -8.23 15.21
CA SER A 351 -36.71 -7.80 14.50
C SER A 351 -35.46 -7.79 15.39
N GLU A 352 -35.58 -7.33 16.63
CA GLU A 352 -34.50 -7.39 17.62
C GLU A 352 -34.09 -8.84 17.95
N TYR A 353 -35.07 -9.74 18.09
CA TYR A 353 -34.81 -11.17 18.28
C TYR A 353 -34.12 -11.81 17.05
N ALA A 354 -34.56 -11.49 15.84
CA ALA A 354 -33.89 -11.93 14.61
C ALA A 354 -32.43 -11.45 14.54
N ASN A 355 -32.17 -10.19 14.94
CA ASN A 355 -30.81 -9.66 15.01
C ASN A 355 -29.94 -10.40 16.02
N MET A 356 -30.49 -10.77 17.18
CA MET A 356 -29.79 -11.57 18.17
C MET A 356 -29.41 -12.95 17.61
N LEU A 357 -30.34 -13.65 16.95
CA LEU A 357 -30.08 -14.95 16.31
C LEU A 357 -29.01 -14.84 15.22
N TYR A 358 -29.09 -13.80 14.39
CA TYR A 358 -28.09 -13.50 13.37
C TYR A 358 -26.71 -13.26 13.97
N GLN A 359 -26.61 -12.46 15.04
CA GLN A 359 -25.34 -12.19 15.71
C GLN A 359 -24.72 -13.46 16.30
N GLN A 360 -25.54 -14.32 16.91
CA GLN A 360 -25.09 -15.62 17.41
C GLN A 360 -24.57 -16.51 16.28
N ALA A 361 -25.30 -16.58 15.15
CA ALA A 361 -24.90 -17.37 14.00
C ALA A 361 -23.58 -16.87 13.39
N ILE A 362 -23.41 -15.55 13.25
CA ILE A 362 -22.15 -14.95 12.78
C ILE A 362 -20.99 -15.28 13.71
N ASN A 363 -21.15 -15.10 15.03
CA ASN A 363 -20.08 -15.36 15.98
C ASN A 363 -19.63 -16.82 15.89
N ASN A 364 -20.57 -17.76 15.81
CA ASN A 364 -20.25 -19.18 15.64
C ASN A 364 -19.42 -19.46 14.37
N VAL A 365 -19.75 -18.80 13.25
CA VAL A 365 -18.99 -18.96 11.99
C VAL A 365 -17.60 -18.32 12.10
N ILE A 366 -17.48 -17.15 12.73
CA ILE A 366 -16.20 -16.45 12.92
C ILE A 366 -15.28 -17.26 13.86
N ASP A 367 -15.80 -17.76 14.97
CA ASP A 367 -15.04 -18.60 15.92
C ASP A 367 -14.56 -19.91 15.28
N GLY A 368 -15.34 -20.42 14.31
CA GLY A 368 -15.01 -21.57 13.48
C GLY A 368 -14.08 -21.26 12.29
N ALA A 369 -13.79 -19.99 12.00
CA ALA A 369 -13.03 -19.60 10.81
C ALA A 369 -11.58 -20.07 10.89
N ARG A 370 -10.99 -20.52 9.78
CA ARG A 370 -9.58 -20.94 9.72
C ARG A 370 -8.89 -20.46 8.46
N ASP A 371 -7.58 -20.32 8.57
CA ASP A 371 -6.69 -20.14 7.42
C ASP A 371 -6.84 -21.34 6.47
N LEU A 372 -6.99 -21.03 5.18
CA LEU A 372 -7.06 -22.03 4.12
C LEU A 372 -5.78 -22.87 4.04
N GLN A 373 -4.62 -22.26 4.28
CA GLN A 373 -3.30 -22.91 4.16
C GLN A 373 -2.95 -23.80 5.36
N GLU A 374 -3.44 -23.45 6.55
CA GLU A 374 -3.13 -24.21 7.78
C GLU A 374 -4.04 -25.42 7.99
N THR A 375 -5.13 -25.55 7.23
CA THR A 375 -6.15 -26.57 7.47
C THR A 375 -6.10 -27.72 6.48
N LYS A 376 -5.82 -28.93 6.97
CA LYS A 376 -5.76 -30.16 6.14
C LYS A 376 -7.12 -30.72 5.71
N VAL A 377 -8.20 -30.35 6.43
CA VAL A 377 -9.55 -30.85 6.17
C VAL A 377 -10.38 -29.76 5.52
N ILE A 378 -10.73 -29.97 4.25
CA ILE A 378 -11.55 -29.04 3.46
C ILE A 378 -13.02 -29.54 3.49
N PRO A 379 -13.97 -28.73 4.02
CA PRO A 379 -15.39 -29.10 4.01
C PRO A 379 -15.93 -29.14 2.58
N SER A 380 -16.99 -29.92 2.35
CA SER A 380 -17.62 -30.00 1.03
C SER A 380 -18.23 -28.68 0.55
N ARG A 381 -18.58 -27.78 1.47
CA ARG A 381 -19.15 -26.47 1.17
C ARG A 381 -18.72 -25.46 2.22
N TYR A 382 -18.15 -24.34 1.79
CA TYR A 382 -17.65 -23.29 2.68
C TYR A 382 -17.68 -21.92 2.01
N ILE A 383 -17.66 -20.87 2.82
CA ILE A 383 -17.37 -19.51 2.34
C ILE A 383 -15.85 -19.29 2.40
N LEU A 384 -15.28 -18.75 1.34
CA LEU A 384 -13.87 -18.35 1.26
C LEU A 384 -13.78 -16.82 1.21
N ALA A 385 -13.08 -16.21 2.16
CA ALA A 385 -12.72 -14.80 2.15
C ALA A 385 -11.23 -14.64 1.81
N VAL A 386 -10.92 -14.12 0.62
CA VAL A 386 -9.55 -13.84 0.19
C VAL A 386 -9.30 -12.34 0.33
N THR A 387 -8.24 -11.95 1.03
CA THR A 387 -7.83 -10.55 1.16
C THR A 387 -6.43 -10.36 0.60
N GLU A 388 -6.33 -9.50 -0.41
CA GLU A 388 -5.07 -8.96 -0.91
C GLU A 388 -4.61 -7.84 0.02
N LEU A 389 -3.48 -8.07 0.71
CA LEU A 389 -2.88 -7.06 1.59
C LEU A 389 -1.99 -6.15 0.76
N ILE A 390 -2.28 -4.85 0.78
CA ILE A 390 -1.59 -3.87 -0.07
C ILE A 390 -0.88 -2.82 0.77
N GLY A 391 0.44 -2.88 0.79
CA GLY A 391 1.33 -1.93 1.43
C GLY A 391 1.20 -1.87 2.95
N GLN A 392 1.50 -0.72 3.52
CA GLN A 392 1.52 -0.40 4.94
C GLN A 392 0.14 0.01 5.51
N ASP A 393 -0.88 0.22 4.68
CA ASP A 393 -2.20 0.73 5.11
C ASP A 393 -3.36 -0.22 4.73
N GLN A 394 -4.08 -0.71 5.74
CA GLN A 394 -5.22 -1.62 5.59
C GLN A 394 -6.37 -1.03 4.76
N ALA A 395 -6.47 0.30 4.65
CA ALA A 395 -7.47 0.95 3.81
C ALA A 395 -7.27 0.68 2.31
N ASN A 396 -6.11 0.17 1.90
CA ASN A 396 -5.80 -0.20 0.53
C ASN A 396 -6.13 -1.66 0.21
N ASP A 397 -6.50 -2.47 1.21
CA ASP A 397 -6.77 -3.89 1.01
C ASP A 397 -7.97 -4.13 0.10
N LEU A 398 -7.90 -5.20 -0.68
CA LEU A 398 -9.00 -5.68 -1.50
C LEU A 398 -9.39 -7.07 -1.07
N SER A 399 -10.69 -7.28 -0.89
CA SER A 399 -11.23 -8.57 -0.50
C SER A 399 -12.25 -9.09 -1.50
N HIS A 400 -12.26 -10.41 -1.61
CA HIS A 400 -13.16 -11.19 -2.45
C HIS A 400 -13.79 -12.28 -1.60
N ILE A 401 -15.06 -12.57 -1.83
CA ILE A 401 -15.80 -13.57 -1.08
C ILE A 401 -16.44 -14.53 -2.05
N PHE A 402 -16.25 -15.83 -1.81
CA PHE A 402 -16.74 -16.89 -2.67
C PHE A 402 -17.53 -17.92 -1.86
N LEU A 403 -18.55 -18.50 -2.47
CA LEU A 403 -19.10 -19.78 -2.04
C LEU A 403 -18.40 -20.89 -2.82
N VAL A 404 -17.75 -21.80 -2.11
CA VAL A 404 -17.03 -22.92 -2.68
C VAL A 404 -17.78 -24.22 -2.39
N GLU A 405 -17.99 -25.02 -3.43
CA GLU A 405 -18.58 -26.36 -3.35
C GLU A 405 -17.58 -27.37 -3.91
N GLU A 406 -16.92 -28.10 -3.01
CA GLU A 406 -15.98 -29.16 -3.36
C GLU A 406 -16.70 -30.36 -3.97
N ARG A 407 -16.09 -30.94 -5.00
CA ARG A 407 -16.60 -32.13 -5.67
C ARG A 407 -15.51 -33.17 -5.75
N PHE A 408 -15.79 -34.37 -5.24
CA PHE A 408 -14.81 -35.45 -5.25
C PHE A 408 -14.37 -35.77 -6.69
N GLY A 409 -13.06 -35.67 -6.96
CA GLY A 409 -12.47 -35.99 -8.26
C GLY A 409 -12.71 -34.97 -9.38
N SER A 410 -13.12 -33.75 -9.07
CA SER A 410 -13.32 -32.67 -10.06
C SER A 410 -12.96 -31.31 -9.47
N GLU A 411 -12.84 -30.28 -10.32
CA GLU A 411 -12.62 -28.92 -9.85
C GLU A 411 -13.79 -28.42 -8.97
N PRO A 412 -13.49 -27.66 -7.90
CA PRO A 412 -14.51 -27.08 -7.05
C PRO A 412 -15.37 -26.09 -7.85
N ARG A 413 -16.67 -26.07 -7.55
CA ARG A 413 -17.55 -25.03 -8.10
C ARG A 413 -17.42 -23.79 -7.24
N ILE A 414 -16.97 -22.70 -7.85
CA ILE A 414 -16.77 -21.41 -7.18
C ILE A 414 -17.84 -20.42 -7.65
N THR A 415 -18.59 -19.85 -6.71
CA THR A 415 -19.55 -18.78 -6.97
C THR A 415 -19.07 -17.49 -6.32
N THR A 416 -18.80 -16.46 -7.11
CA THR A 416 -18.40 -15.13 -6.61
C THR A 416 -19.58 -14.44 -5.94
N LEU A 417 -19.41 -14.08 -4.68
CA LEU A 417 -20.39 -13.35 -3.88
C LEU A 417 -20.03 -11.87 -3.76
N VAL A 418 -18.73 -11.58 -3.61
CA VAL A 418 -18.15 -10.24 -3.54
C VAL A 418 -16.84 -10.26 -4.31
N ARG A 419 -16.59 -9.22 -5.12
CA ARG A 419 -15.34 -9.03 -5.87
C ARG A 419 -14.85 -7.61 -5.71
N ASN A 420 -13.53 -7.41 -5.63
CA ASN A 420 -12.89 -6.10 -5.60
C ASN A 420 -13.43 -5.18 -4.50
N ALA A 421 -13.84 -5.72 -3.35
CA ALA A 421 -14.31 -4.91 -2.24
C ALA A 421 -13.14 -4.28 -1.50
N ARG A 422 -13.09 -2.95 -1.43
CA ARG A 422 -12.10 -2.19 -0.65
C ARG A 422 -12.37 -2.30 0.84
N ILE A 423 -12.10 -3.48 1.40
CA ILE A 423 -12.30 -3.83 2.81
C ILE A 423 -11.12 -4.67 3.30
N PHE A 424 -10.67 -4.38 4.53
CA PHE A 424 -9.58 -5.10 5.17
C PHE A 424 -10.03 -6.47 5.70
N HIS A 425 -9.06 -7.34 5.96
CA HIS A 425 -9.27 -8.76 6.26
C HIS A 425 -10.32 -9.06 7.34
N ARG A 426 -10.30 -8.35 8.47
CA ARG A 426 -11.26 -8.57 9.56
C ARG A 426 -12.69 -8.25 9.10
N HIS A 427 -12.89 -7.16 8.36
CA HIS A 427 -14.19 -6.82 7.79
C HIS A 427 -14.63 -7.89 6.76
N ALA A 428 -13.72 -8.35 5.91
CA ALA A 428 -14.00 -9.42 4.95
C ALA A 428 -14.43 -10.72 5.64
N CYS A 429 -13.81 -11.11 6.75
CA CYS A 429 -14.22 -12.27 7.53
C CYS A 429 -15.64 -12.11 8.12
N THR A 430 -15.96 -10.95 8.67
CA THR A 430 -17.32 -10.68 9.19
C THR A 430 -18.36 -10.72 8.06
N LEU A 431 -18.06 -10.11 6.92
CA LEU A 431 -18.95 -10.16 5.74
C LEU A 431 -19.08 -11.58 5.20
N GLY A 432 -17.98 -12.34 5.17
CA GLY A 432 -17.97 -13.76 4.81
C GLY A 432 -18.87 -14.59 5.73
N ALA A 433 -18.84 -14.33 7.03
CA ALA A 433 -19.74 -14.97 8.00
C ALA A 433 -21.22 -14.63 7.73
N SER A 434 -21.53 -13.37 7.38
CA SER A 434 -22.89 -12.98 6.95
C SER A 434 -23.37 -13.76 5.74
N TYR A 435 -22.51 -13.92 4.72
CA TYR A 435 -22.81 -14.78 3.57
C TYR A 435 -22.94 -16.26 3.94
N ALA A 436 -22.14 -16.74 4.90
CA ALA A 436 -22.24 -18.12 5.38
C ALA A 436 -23.63 -18.38 5.98
N VAL A 437 -24.11 -17.47 6.85
CA VAL A 437 -25.46 -17.53 7.42
C VAL A 437 -26.52 -17.49 6.32
N LYS A 438 -26.41 -16.55 5.36
CA LYS A 438 -27.32 -16.45 4.20
C LYS A 438 -27.44 -17.75 3.41
N HIS A 439 -26.34 -18.47 3.22
CA HIS A 439 -26.28 -19.68 2.40
C HIS A 439 -26.45 -20.98 3.21
N GLY A 440 -26.70 -20.90 4.52
CA GLY A 440 -26.83 -22.05 5.41
C GLY A 440 -25.52 -22.84 5.55
N VAL A 441 -24.39 -22.14 5.51
CA VAL A 441 -23.04 -22.69 5.61
C VAL A 441 -22.45 -22.33 6.96
N THR A 442 -21.82 -23.30 7.62
CA THR A 442 -21.23 -23.11 8.96
C THR A 442 -19.71 -22.91 8.94
N SER A 443 -19.07 -23.11 7.79
CA SER A 443 -17.62 -22.99 7.63
C SER A 443 -17.23 -21.75 6.86
N LEU A 444 -16.34 -20.95 7.46
CA LEU A 444 -15.63 -19.85 6.82
C LEU A 444 -14.14 -20.21 6.76
N ARG A 445 -13.55 -20.07 5.58
CA ARG A 445 -12.11 -20.12 5.35
C ARG A 445 -11.63 -18.76 4.91
N TRP A 446 -10.38 -18.44 5.21
CA TRP A 446 -9.78 -17.20 4.77
C TRP A 446 -8.36 -17.38 4.28
N GLU A 447 -7.93 -16.47 3.41
CA GLU A 447 -6.58 -16.41 2.87
C GLU A 447 -6.12 -14.95 2.79
N LYS A 448 -4.85 -14.70 3.11
CA LYS A 448 -4.19 -13.41 2.91
C LYS A 448 -3.19 -13.54 1.78
N VAL A 449 -3.40 -12.81 0.70
CA VAL A 449 -2.43 -12.70 -0.40
C VAL A 449 -1.43 -11.62 0.00
N ILE A 450 -0.19 -12.02 0.27
CA ILE A 450 0.84 -11.16 0.87
C ILE A 450 1.84 -10.57 -0.14
N THR A 451 1.63 -10.77 -1.44
CA THR A 451 2.54 -10.35 -2.52
C THR A 451 2.98 -8.89 -2.41
N TYR A 452 2.07 -8.01 -1.98
CA TYR A 452 2.33 -6.57 -1.82
C TYR A 452 2.21 -6.10 -0.38
N ALA A 453 2.17 -7.04 0.58
CA ALA A 453 2.01 -6.72 1.99
C ALA A 453 3.28 -6.07 2.56
N TRP A 454 3.10 -5.30 3.62
CA TRP A 454 4.21 -4.85 4.44
C TRP A 454 4.80 -6.05 5.22
N SER A 455 5.97 -6.52 4.81
CA SER A 455 6.67 -7.71 5.33
C SER A 455 8.03 -7.40 5.91
#